data_AF-A0A5D0TSA3-F1
#
_entry.id   AF-A0A5D0TSA3-F1
#
_cell.length_a   1.000
_cell.length_b   1.000
_cell.length_c   1.000
_cell.angle_alpha   90.00
_cell.angle_beta   90.00
_cell.angle_gamma   90.00
#
_symmetry.space_group_name_H-M   'P 1'
#
loop_
_entity.id
_entity.type
_entity.pdbx_description
1 polymer ?
#
loop_
_entity_poly.entity_id
_entity_poly.type
_entity_poly.pdbx_seq_one_letter_code
_entity_poly.pdbx_strand_id
1 'polypeptide(L)'
;MYRQGDILILPVPTEAVPVGVRDMPPAPRDGRGRMVLALGEATGHAHALTAPGTLLRSPDPLAPDHLHLPSGGRLVHEEHAAITLPRGWYRVVRQREYVPGAVRVVAD
;
A
#
# COMPACT_ATOMS: atom_id res chain seq x y z
N MET A 1 -5.08 5.41 -12.33
CA MET A 1 -3.91 5.49 -11.42
C MET A 1 -4.25 6.51 -10.35
N TYR A 2 -3.90 6.22 -9.09
CA TYR A 2 -4.18 7.11 -7.95
C TYR A 2 -2.91 7.28 -7.13
N ARG A 3 -2.57 8.51 -6.73
CA ARG A 3 -1.39 8.79 -5.91
C ARG A 3 -1.80 9.57 -4.67
N GLN A 4 -1.28 9.18 -3.52
CA GLN A 4 -1.45 9.91 -2.27
C GLN A 4 -0.11 9.85 -1.52
N GLY A 5 0.54 10.99 -1.35
CA GLY A 5 1.88 11.03 -0.73
C GLY A 5 2.87 10.09 -1.40
N ASP A 6 3.43 9.19 -0.60
CA ASP A 6 4.42 8.20 -0.95
C ASP A 6 3.82 6.91 -1.53
N ILE A 7 2.49 6.80 -1.69
CA ILE A 7 1.88 5.62 -2.32
C ILE A 7 1.28 5.90 -3.68
N LEU A 8 1.45 4.92 -4.56
CA LEU A 8 0.86 4.84 -5.89
C LEU A 8 0.00 3.57 -5.99
N ILE A 9 -1.28 3.77 -6.30
CA ILE A 9 -2.27 2.69 -6.45
C ILE A 9 -2.64 2.56 -7.93
N LEU A 10 -2.39 1.37 -8.47
CA LEU A 10 -2.61 1.06 -9.88
C LEU A 10 -3.68 -0.03 -10.00
N PRO A 11 -4.81 0.21 -10.71
CA PRO A 11 -5.79 -0.84 -10.95
C PRO A 11 -5.17 -1.98 -11.76
N VAL A 12 -5.58 -3.20 -11.45
CA VAL A 12 -5.13 -4.42 -12.13
C VAL A 12 -6.37 -5.21 -12.54
N PRO A 13 -6.47 -5.65 -13.81
CA PRO A 13 -7.51 -6.59 -14.21
C PRO A 13 -7.47 -7.85 -13.35
N THR A 14 -8.62 -8.37 -12.94
CA THR A 14 -8.67 -9.52 -12.01
C THR A 14 -7.85 -10.69 -12.55
N GLU A 15 -8.01 -11.02 -13.83
CA GLU A 15 -7.29 -12.06 -14.57
C GLU A 15 -5.76 -11.89 -14.59
N ALA A 16 -5.26 -10.66 -14.42
CA ALA A 16 -3.83 -10.35 -14.38
C ALA A 16 -3.23 -10.43 -12.96
N VAL A 17 -4.04 -10.70 -11.94
CA VAL A 17 -3.56 -10.94 -10.57
C VAL A 17 -3.05 -12.39 -10.47
N PRO A 18 -1.76 -12.61 -10.14
CA PRO A 18 -1.20 -13.95 -10.03
C PRO A 18 -1.97 -14.83 -9.03
N VAL A 19 -2.14 -16.11 -9.35
CA VAL A 19 -2.82 -17.07 -8.46
C VAL A 19 -2.17 -17.11 -7.09
N GLY A 20 -0.83 -17.18 -7.05
CA GLY A 20 -0.08 -17.17 -5.80
C GLY A 20 -0.35 -15.94 -4.93
N VAL A 21 -0.70 -14.78 -5.51
CA VAL A 21 -1.11 -13.60 -4.72
C VAL A 21 -2.48 -13.82 -4.09
N ARG A 22 -3.44 -14.37 -4.83
CA ARG A 22 -4.81 -14.58 -4.33
C ARG A 22 -4.87 -15.56 -3.16
N ASP A 23 -3.91 -16.48 -3.09
CA ASP A 23 -3.79 -17.49 -2.03
C ASP A 23 -2.95 -17.03 -0.83
N MET A 24 -2.39 -15.81 -0.87
CA MET A 24 -1.60 -15.29 0.24
C MET A 24 -2.48 -14.99 1.46
N PRO A 25 -1.93 -15.17 2.68
CA PRO A 25 -2.64 -14.77 3.88
C PRO A 25 -2.90 -13.25 3.87
N PRO A 26 -4.09 -12.81 4.30
CA PRO A 26 -4.40 -11.39 4.42
C PRO A 26 -3.51 -10.73 5.46
N ALA A 27 -3.05 -9.52 5.15
CA ALA A 27 -2.43 -8.66 6.14
C ALA A 27 -3.43 -8.33 7.25
N PRO A 28 -3.00 -8.32 8.53
CA PRO A 28 -3.88 -7.96 9.63
C PRO A 28 -4.34 -6.50 9.46
N ARG A 29 -5.57 -6.25 9.90
CA ARG A 29 -6.06 -4.89 10.10
C ARG A 29 -5.46 -4.33 11.39
N ASP A 30 -5.34 -3.00 11.47
CA ASP A 30 -4.91 -2.36 12.71
C ASP A 30 -5.98 -2.45 13.81
N GLY A 31 -5.68 -1.99 15.03
CA GLY A 31 -6.62 -2.00 16.15
C GLY A 31 -7.89 -1.15 15.93
N ARG A 32 -7.96 -0.38 14.84
CA ARG A 32 -9.14 0.39 14.42
C ARG A 32 -9.88 -0.27 13.23
N GLY A 33 -9.48 -1.48 12.85
CA GLY A 33 -10.09 -2.23 11.74
C GLY A 33 -9.68 -1.73 10.36
N ARG A 34 -8.63 -0.89 10.23
CA ARG A 34 -8.18 -0.33 8.96
C ARG A 34 -7.23 -1.27 8.23
N MET A 35 -7.32 -1.31 6.92
CA MET A 35 -6.22 -1.78 6.07
C MET A 35 -5.24 -0.61 5.94
N VAL A 36 -4.05 -0.73 6.54
CA VAL A 36 -3.00 0.28 6.47
C VAL A 36 -2.06 -0.07 5.32
N LEU A 37 -2.04 0.75 4.27
CA LEU A 37 -1.28 0.52 3.03
C LEU A 37 0.18 0.91 3.23
N ALA A 38 0.43 2.03 3.89
CA ALA A 38 1.74 2.50 4.33
C ALA A 38 1.55 3.38 5.58
N LEU A 39 2.60 3.47 6.40
CA LEU A 39 2.71 4.48 7.45
C LEU A 39 3.37 5.71 6.82
N GLY A 40 2.89 6.91 7.15
CA GLY A 40 3.48 8.16 6.70
C GLY A 40 4.89 8.37 7.28
N GLU A 41 5.65 9.27 6.65
CA GLU A 41 7.11 9.36 6.79
C GLU A 41 7.62 9.68 8.22
N ALA A 42 6.82 10.32 9.10
CA ALA A 42 7.36 10.77 10.41
C ALA A 42 6.39 10.82 11.62
N THR A 43 5.07 10.72 11.47
CA THR A 43 4.12 11.22 12.51
C THR A 43 3.04 10.25 12.97
N GLY A 44 3.09 8.98 12.56
CA GLY A 44 2.01 8.02 12.84
C GLY A 44 0.76 8.20 11.97
N HIS A 45 0.85 9.06 10.95
CA HIS A 45 -0.11 9.13 9.85
C HIS A 45 -0.11 7.82 9.06
N ALA A 46 -1.20 7.54 8.37
CA ALA A 46 -1.34 6.29 7.64
C ALA A 46 -2.17 6.45 6.38
N HIS A 47 -1.65 5.90 5.29
CA HIS A 47 -2.45 5.66 4.11
C HIS A 47 -3.34 4.46 4.39
N ALA A 48 -4.62 4.68 4.63
CA ALA A 48 -5.49 3.63 5.15
C ALA A 48 -6.88 3.61 4.54
N LEU A 49 -7.52 2.44 4.57
CA LEU A 49 -8.92 2.27 4.19
C LEU A 49 -9.69 1.57 5.30
N THR A 50 -10.87 2.12 5.61
CA THR A 50 -11.90 1.43 6.40
C THR A 50 -13.00 0.97 5.44
N ALA A 51 -12.80 -0.20 4.83
CA ALA A 51 -13.75 -0.81 3.89
C ALA A 51 -13.62 -2.35 3.92
N PRO A 52 -14.64 -3.10 3.48
CA PRO A 52 -14.48 -4.51 3.13
C PRO A 52 -13.36 -4.68 2.09
N GLY A 53 -12.56 -5.73 2.24
CA GLY A 53 -11.43 -5.98 1.35
C GLY A 53 -10.25 -6.60 2.06
N THR A 54 -9.21 -6.84 1.27
CA THR A 54 -8.01 -7.54 1.69
C THR A 54 -6.77 -6.86 1.16
N LEU A 55 -5.81 -6.63 2.05
CA LEU A 55 -4.46 -6.23 1.70
C LEU A 55 -3.55 -7.46 1.77
N LEU A 56 -2.74 -7.68 0.76
CA LEU A 56 -1.84 -8.82 0.61
C LEU A 56 -0.42 -8.26 0.47
N ARG A 57 0.43 -8.55 1.46
CA ARG A 57 1.79 -8.02 1.53
C ARG A 57 2.75 -8.90 0.77
N SER A 58 3.47 -8.35 -0.19
CA SER A 58 4.55 -9.07 -0.83
C SER A 58 5.63 -9.45 0.20
N PRO A 59 6.14 -10.70 0.18
CA PRO A 59 7.30 -11.07 0.99
C PRO A 59 8.60 -10.44 0.46
N ASP A 60 8.66 -10.15 -0.84
CA ASP A 60 9.74 -9.36 -1.43
C ASP A 60 9.41 -7.88 -1.22
N PRO A 61 10.22 -7.14 -0.43
CA PRO A 61 10.00 -5.72 -0.23
C PRO A 61 10.02 -4.95 -1.56
N LEU A 62 10.78 -5.40 -2.57
CA LEU A 62 10.88 -4.73 -3.86
C LEU A 62 9.66 -4.89 -4.77
N ALA A 63 8.82 -5.88 -4.50
CA ALA A 63 7.59 -6.10 -5.23
C ALA A 63 6.40 -5.33 -4.62
N PRO A 64 5.41 -4.94 -5.44
CA PRO A 64 4.24 -4.23 -4.95
C PRO A 64 3.34 -5.14 -4.11
N ASP A 65 2.71 -4.55 -3.10
CA ASP A 65 1.60 -5.18 -2.40
C ASP A 65 0.35 -5.20 -3.30
N HIS A 66 -0.61 -6.04 -2.95
CA HIS A 66 -1.89 -6.13 -3.66
C HIS A 66 -3.05 -5.79 -2.73
N LEU A 67 -4.01 -5.03 -3.24
CA LEU A 67 -5.23 -4.66 -2.54
C LEU A 67 -6.43 -5.12 -3.36
N HIS A 68 -7.34 -5.85 -2.71
CA HIS A 68 -8.63 -6.23 -3.27
C HIS A 68 -9.76 -5.52 -2.54
N LEU A 69 -10.58 -4.76 -3.27
CA LEU A 69 -11.74 -4.02 -2.75
C LEU A 69 -13.01 -4.53 -3.44
N PRO A 70 -13.79 -5.44 -2.83
CA PRO A 70 -15.00 -6.00 -3.46
C PRO A 70 -16.10 -4.95 -3.69
N SER A 71 -16.18 -3.93 -2.83
CA SER A 71 -17.17 -2.84 -2.91
C SER A 71 -16.54 -1.46 -3.14
N GLY A 72 -15.23 -1.40 -3.39
CA GLY A 72 -14.47 -0.15 -3.38
C GLY A 72 -14.18 0.35 -1.96
N GLY A 73 -13.61 1.53 -1.85
CA GLY A 73 -13.25 2.12 -0.57
C GLY A 73 -12.72 3.54 -0.69
N ARG A 74 -12.55 4.21 0.45
CA ARG A 74 -11.99 5.54 0.52
C ARG A 74 -10.62 5.47 1.19
N LEU A 75 -9.58 5.78 0.42
CA LEU A 75 -8.23 5.93 0.93
C LEU A 75 -8.12 7.29 1.64
N VAL A 76 -7.81 7.24 2.92
CA VAL A 76 -7.62 8.42 3.76
C VAL A 76 -6.17 8.50 4.23
N HIS A 77 -5.71 9.73 4.40
CA HIS A 77 -4.45 10.08 5.06
C HIS A 77 -4.68 11.43 5.75
N GLU A 78 -4.02 11.65 6.86
CA GLU A 78 -4.23 12.82 7.72
C GLU A 78 -3.88 14.14 7.00
N GLU A 79 -2.89 14.13 6.10
CA GLU A 79 -2.38 15.33 5.40
C GLU A 79 -2.88 15.47 3.96
N HIS A 80 -3.59 14.47 3.43
CA HIS A 80 -3.97 14.45 2.02
C HIS A 80 -5.47 14.33 1.83
N ALA A 81 -5.96 14.95 0.77
CA ALA A 81 -7.33 14.72 0.32
C ALA A 81 -7.53 13.23 0.09
N ALA A 82 -8.66 12.74 0.59
CA ALA A 82 -9.00 11.35 0.46
C ALA A 82 -9.39 10.99 -0.98
N ILE A 83 -9.08 9.77 -1.37
CA ILE A 83 -9.29 9.27 -2.73
C ILE A 83 -10.32 8.15 -2.71
N THR A 84 -11.35 8.27 -3.55
CA THR A 84 -12.31 7.19 -3.77
C THR A 84 -11.72 6.19 -4.75
N LEU A 85 -11.62 4.94 -4.32
CA LEU A 85 -11.20 3.80 -5.12
C LEU A 85 -12.42 2.95 -5.47
N PRO A 86 -12.72 2.73 -6.76
CA PRO A 86 -13.79 1.81 -7.18
C PRO A 86 -13.54 0.37 -6.72
N ARG A 87 -14.55 -0.50 -6.90
CA ARG A 87 -14.37 -1.94 -6.72
C ARG A 87 -13.28 -2.48 -7.66
N GLY A 88 -12.49 -3.45 -7.20
CA GLY A 88 -11.51 -4.15 -8.03
C GLY A 88 -10.21 -4.48 -7.32
N TRP A 89 -9.24 -4.87 -8.14
CA TRP A 89 -7.88 -5.20 -7.72
C TRP A 89 -6.91 -4.07 -8.01
N TYR A 90 -5.92 -3.93 -7.14
CA TYR A 90 -4.91 -2.90 -7.25
C TYR A 90 -3.52 -3.43 -6.87
N ARG A 91 -2.49 -2.92 -7.53
CA ARG A 91 -1.11 -2.91 -7.04
C ARG A 91 -0.89 -1.65 -6.22
N VAL A 92 -0.20 -1.80 -5.11
CA VAL A 92 0.18 -0.74 -4.19
C VAL A 92 1.69 -0.63 -4.24
N VAL A 93 2.18 0.43 -4.87
CA VAL A 93 3.60 0.74 -5.02
C VAL A 93 3.94 1.83 -4.01
N ARG A 94 4.96 1.60 -3.20
CA ARG A 94 5.50 2.61 -2.28
C ARG A 94 6.66 3.32 -2.96
N GLN A 95 6.64 4.64 -2.91
CA GLN A 95 7.76 5.50 -3.25
C GLN A 95 8.89 5.21 -2.28
N ARG A 96 10.11 5.32 -2.78
CA ARG A 96 11.32 5.05 -2.04
C ARG A 96 12.34 6.11 -2.36
N GLU A 97 13.06 6.52 -1.33
CA GLU A 97 14.24 7.33 -1.50
C GLU A 97 15.40 6.45 -1.98
N TYR A 98 16.15 6.95 -2.96
CA TYR A 98 17.38 6.32 -3.42
C TYR A 98 18.56 7.12 -2.86
N VAL A 99 19.40 6.47 -2.04
CA VAL A 99 20.63 7.07 -1.49
C VAL A 99 21.84 6.35 -2.09
N PRO A 100 22.49 6.90 -3.13
CA PRO A 100 23.73 6.34 -3.66
C PRO A 100 24.91 6.59 -2.71
N GLY A 101 25.71 5.56 -2.40
CA GLY A 101 27.04 5.71 -1.78
C GLY A 101 27.14 5.59 -0.26
N ALA A 102 26.22 4.93 0.45
CA ALA A 102 26.34 4.72 1.89
C ALA A 102 27.40 3.65 2.27
N VAL A 103 28.67 3.95 2.04
CA VAL A 103 29.79 3.38 2.80
C VAL A 103 30.47 4.56 3.49
N ARG A 104 30.23 4.73 4.78
CA ARG A 104 30.91 5.75 5.58
C ARG A 104 32.03 5.08 6.37
N VAL A 105 33.26 5.28 5.94
CA VAL A 105 34.41 5.10 6.85
C VAL A 105 34.49 6.37 7.68
N VAL A 106 34.38 6.22 8.99
CA VAL A 106 34.58 7.29 9.96
C VAL A 106 36.07 7.36 10.26
N ALA A 107 36.69 8.47 9.88
CA ALA A 107 37.95 8.92 10.45
C ALA A 107 37.69 10.32 11.02
N ASP A 108 38.18 10.57 12.22
CA ASP A 108 38.35 11.92 12.76
C ASP A 108 39.26 12.75 11.83
#